data_AF-A0A532D7N7-F1
#
_entry.id   AF-A0A532D7N7-F1
#
_cell.length_a   1.000
_cell.length_b   1.000
_cell.length_c   1.000
_cell.angle_alpha   90.00
_cell.angle_beta   90.00
_cell.angle_gamma   90.00
#
_symmetry.space_group_name_H-M   'P 1'
#
loop_
_entity.id
_entity.type
_entity.pdbx_description
1 polymer ?
#
loop_
_entity_poly.entity_id
_entity_poly.type
_entity_poly.pdbx_seq_one_letter_code
_entity_poly.pdbx_strand_id
1 'polypeptide(L)'
;MTFGSQKYFPLGLGLLSIMGAAFLFFIMFKAGCAGDSKGGSLGNPVRALQLESYGLLPLLLSAASGGAAIGFMSKSVHRVAHGLGVALLMLFCLWLAAMQFEMRGIQSCF
;
A
#
# COMPACT_ATOMS: atom_id res chain seq x y z
N MET A 1 13.07 -32.92 5.52
CA MET A 1 12.44 -32.15 6.61
C MET A 1 12.14 -30.72 6.14
N THR A 2 10.99 -30.44 5.50
CA THR A 2 10.63 -29.05 5.10
C THR A 2 9.11 -28.81 5.02
N PHE A 3 8.28 -29.63 5.68
CA PHE A 3 6.81 -29.51 5.60
C PHE A 3 6.22 -28.32 6.36
N GLY A 4 6.97 -27.70 7.29
CA GLY A 4 6.52 -26.53 8.05
C GLY A 4 6.61 -25.20 7.28
N SER A 5 7.61 -25.04 6.41
CA SER A 5 7.93 -23.75 5.78
C SER A 5 6.85 -23.25 4.80
N GLN A 6 6.07 -24.15 4.19
CA GLN A 6 5.06 -23.76 3.20
C GLN A 6 3.81 -23.10 3.80
N LYS A 7 3.49 -23.32 5.07
CA LYS A 7 2.30 -22.71 5.71
C LYS A 7 2.55 -21.29 6.19
N TYR A 8 3.75 -20.99 6.69
CA TYR A 8 4.07 -19.68 7.27
C TYR A 8 4.50 -18.65 6.23
N PHE A 9 5.00 -19.10 5.07
CA PHE A 9 5.41 -18.20 3.99
C PHE A 9 4.28 -17.30 3.45
N PRO A 10 3.08 -17.81 3.08
CA PRO A 10 1.99 -16.94 2.64
C PRO A 10 1.48 -16.02 3.76
N LEU A 11 1.58 -16.47 5.03
CA LEU A 11 1.23 -15.64 6.18
C LEU A 11 2.20 -14.46 6.34
N GLY A 12 3.50 -14.71 6.19
CA GLY A 12 4.53 -13.66 6.20
C GLY A 12 4.35 -12.65 5.07
N LEU A 13 4.01 -13.11 3.86
CA LEU A 13 3.68 -12.23 2.74
C LEU A 13 2.41 -11.40 2.99
N GLY A 14 1.39 -11.99 3.61
CA GLY A 14 0.19 -11.28 4.02
C GLY A 14 0.48 -10.19 5.07
N LEU A 15 1.29 -10.50 6.08
CA LEU A 15 1.73 -9.52 7.08
C LEU A 15 2.54 -8.38 6.44
N LEU A 16 3.48 -8.71 5.55
CA LEU A 16 4.24 -7.70 4.80
C LEU A 16 3.32 -6.80 3.98
N SER A 17 2.29 -7.38 3.37
CA SER A 17 1.29 -6.64 2.61
C SER A 17 0.52 -5.64 3.48
N ILE A 18 0.05 -6.08 4.65
CA ILE A 18 -0.67 -5.23 5.61
C ILE A 18 0.22 -4.11 6.15
N MET A 19 1.46 -4.42 6.54
CA MET A 19 2.40 -3.40 7.02
C MET A 19 2.73 -2.38 5.93
N GLY A 20 2.93 -2.84 4.68
CA GLY A 20 3.15 -1.96 3.54
C GLY A 20 1.96 -1.04 3.28
N ALA A 21 0.73 -1.54 3.36
CA ALA A 21 -0.49 -0.74 3.21
C ALA A 21 -0.66 0.28 4.34
N ALA A 22 -0.41 -0.11 5.59
CA ALA A 22 -0.47 0.80 6.73
C ALA A 22 0.56 1.93 6.60
N PHE A 23 1.79 1.60 6.19
CA PHE A 23 2.84 2.57 5.97
C PHE A 23 2.54 3.51 4.79
N LEU A 24 1.97 2.97 3.70
CA LEU A 24 1.44 3.77 2.59
C LEU A 24 0.44 4.82 3.09
N PHE A 25 -0.59 4.39 3.82
CA PHE A 25 -1.63 5.31 4.32
C PHE A 25 -1.07 6.37 5.25
N PHE A 26 -0.11 6.02 6.10
CA PHE A 26 0.58 6.97 6.95
C PHE A 26 1.34 8.04 6.13
N ILE A 27 2.08 7.63 5.10
CA ILE A 27 2.82 8.56 4.23
C ILE A 27 1.85 9.47 3.46
N MET A 28 0.78 8.91 2.89
CA MET A 28 -0.20 9.70 2.11
C MET A 28 -0.93 10.71 2.99
N PHE A 29 -1.30 10.31 4.21
CA PHE A 29 -1.86 11.24 5.18
C PHE A 29 -0.88 12.39 5.48
N LYS A 30 0.40 12.09 5.69
CA LYS A 30 1.44 13.11 5.89
C LYS A 30 1.68 13.98 4.65
N ALA A 31 1.56 13.42 3.44
CA ALA A 31 1.67 14.16 2.20
C ALA A 31 0.55 15.21 2.09
N GLY A 32 -0.69 14.80 2.35
CA GLY A 32 -1.84 15.71 2.39
C GLY A 32 -1.66 16.83 3.42
N CYS A 33 -1.16 16.51 4.61
CA CYS A 33 -0.85 17.52 5.63
C CYS A 33 0.27 18.50 5.23
N ALA A 34 1.26 18.03 4.46
CA ALA A 34 2.35 18.89 3.99
C ALA A 34 1.93 19.78 2.80
N GLY A 35 0.96 19.32 2.00
CA GLY A 35 0.41 20.07 0.87
C GLY A 35 -0.62 21.14 1.25
N ASP A 36 -1.12 21.13 2.49
CA ASP A 36 -2.18 22.05 2.91
C ASP A 36 -1.68 23.49 3.10
N SER A 37 -2.50 24.44 2.64
CA SER A 37 -2.24 25.88 2.68
C SER A 37 -3.19 26.66 3.62
N LYS A 38 -4.07 25.97 4.35
CA LYS A 38 -5.15 26.58 5.16
C LYS A 38 -4.67 27.47 6.31
N GLY A 39 -3.38 27.45 6.67
CA GLY A 39 -2.80 28.31 7.72
C GLY A 39 -2.28 29.68 7.27
N GLY A 40 -2.52 30.12 6.03
CA GLY A 40 -1.91 31.35 5.49
C GLY A 40 -0.44 31.21 5.08
N SER A 41 0.10 29.98 5.17
CA SER A 41 1.35 29.55 4.55
C SER A 41 1.02 28.80 3.25
N LEU A 42 1.87 28.90 2.23
CA LEU A 42 1.65 28.29 0.90
C LEU A 42 1.71 26.76 0.86
N GLY A 43 1.62 26.07 2.00
CA GLY A 43 1.99 24.66 2.12
C GLY A 43 3.44 24.42 1.69
N ASN A 44 3.89 23.17 1.70
CA ASN A 44 5.17 22.80 1.09
C ASN A 44 4.93 21.74 0.01
N PRO A 45 4.59 22.16 -1.23
CA PRO A 45 4.27 21.25 -2.32
C PRO A 45 5.46 20.35 -2.69
N VAL A 46 6.70 20.84 -2.53
CA VAL A 46 7.90 20.03 -2.75
C VAL A 46 7.97 18.87 -1.76
N ARG A 47 7.62 19.13 -0.49
CA ARG A 47 7.60 18.09 0.53
C ARG A 47 6.45 17.10 0.34
N ALA A 48 5.27 17.57 -0.08
CA ALA A 48 4.14 16.70 -0.41
C ALA A 48 4.50 15.73 -1.54
N LEU A 49 5.06 16.25 -2.65
CA LEU A 49 5.47 15.44 -3.79
C LEU A 49 6.56 14.41 -3.45
N GLN A 50 7.51 14.77 -2.57
CA GLN A 50 8.50 13.83 -2.07
C GLN A 50 7.86 12.68 -1.28
N LEU A 51 6.90 12.98 -0.40
CA LEU A 51 6.18 11.96 0.37
C LEU A 51 5.35 11.06 -0.55
N GLU A 52 4.68 11.62 -1.55
CA GLU A 52 3.98 10.84 -2.58
C GLU A 52 4.91 9.87 -3.30
N SER A 53 6.10 10.34 -3.69
CA SER A 53 7.11 9.49 -4.34
C SER A 53 7.56 8.33 -3.45
N TYR A 54 7.67 8.56 -2.13
CA TYR A 54 7.99 7.49 -1.17
C TYR A 54 6.85 6.50 -0.98
N GLY A 55 5.60 6.89 -1.26
CA GLY A 55 4.43 6.00 -1.22
C GLY A 55 4.41 4.96 -2.33
N LEU A 56 5.13 5.18 -3.44
CA LEU A 56 5.16 4.24 -4.56
C LEU A 56 5.69 2.85 -4.16
N LEU A 57 6.78 2.82 -3.39
CA LEU A 57 7.41 1.57 -2.98
C LEU A 57 6.52 0.73 -2.04
N PRO A 58 5.94 1.29 -0.96
CA PRO A 58 4.97 0.59 -0.11
C PRO A 58 3.73 0.11 -0.87
N LEU A 59 3.23 0.90 -1.83
CA LEU A 59 2.09 0.53 -2.69
C LEU A 59 2.41 -0.73 -3.50
N LEU A 60 3.53 -0.72 -4.24
CA LEU A 60 3.95 -1.84 -5.07
C LEU A 60 4.28 -3.07 -4.22
N LEU A 61 5.00 -2.89 -3.12
CA LEU A 61 5.37 -3.96 -2.21
C LEU A 61 4.14 -4.62 -1.59
N SER A 62 3.16 -3.82 -1.15
CA SER A 62 1.93 -4.31 -0.55
C SER A 62 1.08 -5.11 -1.54
N ALA A 63 0.88 -4.59 -2.75
CA ALA A 63 0.12 -5.26 -3.80
C ALA A 63 0.81 -6.56 -4.26
N ALA A 64 2.13 -6.53 -4.50
CA ALA A 64 2.88 -7.69 -4.94
C ALA A 64 2.92 -8.80 -3.89
N SER A 65 3.18 -8.45 -2.61
CA SER A 65 3.20 -9.43 -1.52
C SER A 65 1.81 -10.01 -1.23
N GLY A 66 0.75 -9.19 -1.29
CA GLY A 66 -0.63 -9.66 -1.13
C GLY A 66 -1.06 -10.62 -2.25
N GLY A 67 -0.79 -10.26 -3.50
CA GLY A 67 -1.05 -11.14 -4.64
C GLY A 67 -0.23 -12.44 -4.59
N ALA A 68 1.04 -12.35 -4.21
CA ALA A 68 1.89 -13.53 -4.01
C ALA A 68 1.34 -14.45 -2.92
N ALA A 69 0.90 -13.91 -1.77
CA ALA A 69 0.31 -14.69 -0.69
C ALA A 69 -0.89 -15.53 -1.19
N ILE A 70 -1.80 -14.90 -1.95
CA ILE A 70 -2.95 -15.60 -2.55
C ILE A 70 -2.52 -16.63 -3.59
N GLY A 71 -1.54 -16.31 -4.44
CA GLY A 71 -0.98 -17.24 -5.41
C GLY A 71 -0.39 -18.49 -4.76
N PHE A 72 0.31 -18.34 -3.63
CA PHE A 72 0.87 -19.47 -2.87
C PHE A 72 -0.18 -20.27 -2.09
N MET A 73 -1.30 -19.66 -1.70
CA MET A 73 -2.42 -20.36 -1.06
C MET A 73 -3.33 -21.10 -2.05
N SER A 74 -3.32 -20.70 -3.33
CA SER A 74 -4.17 -21.31 -4.35
C SER A 74 -3.68 -22.69 -4.77
N LYS A 75 -4.60 -23.67 -4.79
CA LYS A 75 -4.36 -25.03 -5.27
C LYS A 75 -4.65 -25.21 -6.77
N SER A 76 -5.03 -24.14 -7.47
CA SER A 76 -5.40 -24.22 -8.89
C SER A 76 -4.17 -24.21 -9.81
N VAL A 77 -4.31 -24.79 -11.01
CA VAL A 77 -3.27 -24.73 -12.06
C VAL A 77 -3.00 -23.28 -12.50
N HIS A 78 -4.02 -22.41 -12.39
CA HIS A 78 -3.96 -20.99 -12.69
C HIS A 78 -3.60 -20.11 -11.48
N ARG A 79 -2.93 -20.66 -10.46
CA ARG A 79 -2.51 -19.94 -9.25
C ARG A 79 -1.78 -18.62 -9.52
N VAL A 80 -0.97 -18.56 -10.58
CA VAL A 80 -0.25 -17.35 -10.99
C VAL A 80 -1.22 -16.29 -11.48
N ALA A 81 -2.22 -16.66 -12.29
CA ALA A 81 -3.24 -15.73 -12.77
C ALA A 81 -4.12 -15.20 -11.62
N HIS A 82 -4.47 -16.05 -10.64
CA HIS A 82 -5.18 -15.59 -9.44
C HIS A 82 -4.35 -14.60 -8.62
N GLY A 83 -3.07 -14.91 -8.38
CA GLY A 83 -2.17 -14.03 -7.64
C GLY A 83 -1.96 -12.69 -8.34
N LEU A 84 -1.77 -12.70 -9.66
CA LEU A 84 -1.62 -11.49 -10.47
C LEU A 84 -2.92 -10.67 -10.49
N GLY A 85 -4.07 -11.32 -10.66
CA GLY A 85 -5.37 -10.65 -10.63
C GLY A 85 -5.63 -9.96 -9.29
N VAL A 86 -5.30 -10.63 -8.17
CA VAL A 86 -5.40 -10.02 -6.84
C VAL A 86 -4.38 -8.89 -6.67
N ALA A 87 -3.14 -9.04 -7.14
CA ALA A 87 -2.14 -7.98 -7.06
C ALA A 87 -2.62 -6.71 -7.78
N LEU A 88 -3.16 -6.84 -8.99
CA LEU A 88 -3.68 -5.70 -9.77
C LEU A 88 -4.90 -5.06 -9.11
N LEU A 89 -5.84 -5.87 -8.62
CA LEU A 89 -7.01 -5.37 -7.90
C LEU A 89 -6.59 -4.64 -6.62
N MET A 90 -5.67 -5.22 -5.85
CA MET A 90 -5.15 -4.65 -4.62
C MET A 90 -4.38 -3.35 -4.90
N LEU A 91 -3.57 -3.30 -5.96
CA LEU A 91 -2.89 -2.09 -6.40
C LEU A 91 -3.89 -0.96 -6.65
N PHE A 92 -4.95 -1.25 -7.40
CA PHE A 92 -6.01 -0.27 -7.69
C PHE A 92 -6.74 0.19 -6.42
N CYS A 93 -7.14 -0.75 -5.56
CA CYS A 93 -7.81 -0.43 -4.30
C CYS A 93 -6.94 0.38 -3.34
N LEU A 94 -5.66 0.02 -3.19
CA LEU A 94 -4.72 0.74 -2.33
C LEU A 94 -4.42 2.13 -2.87
N TRP A 95 -4.34 2.29 -4.19
CA TRP A 95 -4.16 3.60 -4.82
C TRP A 95 -5.36 4.52 -4.56
N LEU A 96 -6.60 4.03 -4.75
CA LEU A 96 -7.79 4.81 -4.42
C LEU A 96 -7.86 5.14 -2.92
N ALA A 97 -7.55 4.19 -2.05
CA ALA A 97 -7.53 4.41 -0.60
C ALA A 97 -6.45 5.41 -0.19
N ALA A 98 -5.26 5.35 -0.79
CA ALA A 98 -4.18 6.31 -0.58
C ALA A 98 -4.62 7.75 -0.86
N MET A 99 -5.28 7.98 -2.01
CA MET A 99 -5.85 9.28 -2.37
C MET A 99 -6.86 9.79 -1.33
N GLN A 100 -7.70 8.90 -0.78
CA GLN A 100 -8.64 9.28 0.29
C GLN A 100 -7.92 9.66 1.58
N PHE A 101 -6.83 8.97 1.94
CA PHE A 101 -6.03 9.31 3.12
C PHE A 101 -5.29 10.64 2.94
N GLU A 102 -4.81 10.94 1.75
CA GLU A 102 -4.22 12.23 1.40
C GLU A 102 -5.25 13.36 1.56
N MET A 103 -6.45 13.21 0.97
CA MET A 103 -7.55 14.17 1.11
C MET A 103 -7.97 14.37 2.57
N ARG A 104 -8.00 13.30 3.37
CA ARG A 104 -8.23 13.39 4.82
C ARG A 104 -7.11 14.14 5.53
N GLY A 105 -5.86 13.96 5.11
CA GLY A 105 -4.71 14.71 5.62
C GLY A 105 -4.89 16.22 5.41
N ILE A 106 -5.29 16.63 4.20
CA ILE A 106 -5.60 18.03 3.86
C ILE A 106 -6.75 18.59 4.73
N GLN A 107 -7.69 17.75 5.15
CA GLN A 107 -8.83 18.16 5.97
C GLN A 107 -8.57 18.16 7.47
N SER A 108 -7.64 17.32 7.96
CA SER A 108 -7.53 17.02 9.39
C SER A 108 -6.32 17.67 10.07
N CYS A 109 -5.31 18.09 9.31
CA CYS A 109 -4.07 18.57 9.89
C CYS A 109 -4.12 20.03 10.37
N PHE A 110 -5.20 20.77 10.06
CA PHE A 110 -5.51 22.10 10.61
C PHE A 110 -7.03 22.33 10.66
#